data_AF-A0A948BMU1-F1
#
_entry.id   AF-A0A948BMU1-F1
#
_cell.length_a   1.000
_cell.length_b   1.000
_cell.length_c   1.000
_cell.angle_alpha   90.00
_cell.angle_beta   90.00
_cell.angle_gamma   90.00
#
_symmetry.space_group_name_H-M   'P 1'
#
loop_
_entity.id
_entity.type
_entity.pdbx_description
1 polymer ?
#
loop_
_entity_poly.entity_id
_entity_poly.type
_entity_poly.pdbx_seq_one_letter_code
_entity_poly.pdbx_strand_id
1 'polypeptide(L)'
;MEKISALLVDLYELTMGESYFSYKKNILATFDLFVRALSQNRAYLVSCGLEDILTHLKKFRFSQDELSYLKKQKLFSPEFLKYLKNLHFSGDVWAIPEGEVFFANEPVIRVTAPIIEAQIIE
;
A
#
# COMPACT_ATOMS: atom_id res chain seq x y z
N MET A 1 -6.41 -19.49 -1.57
CA MET A 1 -5.23 -18.61 -1.38
C MET A 1 -5.18 -18.17 0.07
N GLU A 2 -4.00 -18.32 0.67
CA GLU A 2 -3.69 -17.90 2.03
C GLU A 2 -3.76 -16.36 2.14
N LYS A 3 -4.12 -15.85 3.31
CA LYS A 3 -4.22 -14.40 3.54
C LYS A 3 -2.81 -13.81 3.60
N ILE A 4 -2.52 -12.84 2.73
CA ILE A 4 -1.27 -12.06 2.80
C ILE A 4 -1.28 -11.24 4.10
N SER A 5 -0.16 -11.29 4.82
CA SER A 5 0.04 -10.54 6.07
C SER A 5 -0.03 -9.03 5.83
N ALA A 6 -0.68 -8.30 6.75
CA ALA A 6 -0.65 -6.83 6.73
C ALA A 6 0.70 -6.26 7.21
N LEU A 7 1.61 -7.12 7.68
CA LEU A 7 2.99 -6.79 8.01
C LEU A 7 3.96 -7.04 6.85
N LEU A 8 3.47 -7.45 5.67
CA LEU A 8 4.29 -7.48 4.47
C LEU A 8 4.42 -6.06 3.90
N VAL A 9 5.09 -5.23 4.69
CA VAL A 9 5.33 -3.80 4.49
C VAL A 9 6.70 -3.48 5.05
N ASP A 10 7.32 -2.42 4.57
CA ASP A 10 8.52 -1.93 5.21
C ASP A 10 8.17 -1.18 6.50
N LEU A 11 9.03 -1.29 7.52
CA LEU A 11 8.79 -0.66 8.83
C LEU A 11 8.57 0.87 8.72
N TYR A 12 9.15 1.53 7.71
CA TYR A 12 9.02 2.97 7.54
C TYR A 12 7.58 3.39 7.23
N GLU A 13 6.78 2.55 6.55
CA GLU A 13 5.39 2.84 6.21
C GLU A 13 4.54 2.93 7.48
N LEU A 14 4.78 2.03 8.43
CA LEU A 14 4.10 2.03 9.73
C LEU A 14 4.53 3.21 10.60
N THR A 15 5.82 3.55 10.63
CA THR A 15 6.31 4.68 11.45
C THR A 15 5.91 6.04 10.87
N MET A 16 5.82 6.17 9.53
CA MET A 16 5.19 7.32 8.89
C MET A 16 3.68 7.34 9.16
N GLY A 17 3.02 6.18 9.14
CA GLY A 17 1.61 6.04 9.51
C GLY A 17 1.30 6.58 10.93
N GLU A 18 2.12 6.25 11.92
CA GLU A 18 2.03 6.80 13.29
C GLU A 18 2.22 8.32 13.30
N SER A 19 3.17 8.82 12.52
CA SER A 19 3.43 10.26 12.39
C SER A 19 2.23 10.98 11.77
N TYR A 20 1.66 10.46 10.70
CA TYR A 20 0.45 11.00 10.10
C TYR A 20 -0.75 10.90 11.04
N PHE A 21 -0.89 9.79 11.77
CA PHE A 21 -1.96 9.63 12.75
C PHE A 21 -1.95 10.74 13.81
N SER A 22 -0.75 11.16 14.22
CA SER A 22 -0.54 12.20 15.23
C SER A 22 -0.78 13.63 14.71
N TYR A 23 -0.51 13.90 13.43
CA TYR A 23 -0.50 15.28 12.91
C TYR A 23 -1.45 15.57 11.73
N LYS A 24 -1.67 14.60 10.83
CA LYS A 24 -2.37 14.80 9.55
C LYS A 24 -3.17 13.57 9.09
N LYS A 25 -3.90 12.94 10.01
CA LYS A 25 -4.51 11.61 9.82
C LYS A 25 -5.39 11.45 8.58
N ASN A 26 -6.17 12.47 8.23
CA ASN A 26 -7.26 12.38 7.23
C ASN A 26 -6.97 13.13 5.93
N ILE A 27 -5.71 13.42 5.62
CA ILE A 27 -5.38 14.04 4.33
C ILE A 27 -5.47 12.97 3.23
N LEU A 28 -5.99 13.34 2.06
CA LEU A 28 -5.92 12.50 0.88
C LEU A 28 -4.55 12.65 0.23
N ALA A 29 -4.00 11.54 -0.23
CA ALA A 29 -2.74 11.49 -0.97
C ALA A 29 -2.91 10.66 -2.24
N THR A 30 -2.14 10.99 -3.28
CA THR A 30 -2.11 10.25 -4.54
C THR A 30 -0.68 9.77 -4.78
N PHE A 31 -0.54 8.47 -5.01
CA PHE A 31 0.73 7.81 -5.35
C PHE A 31 0.65 7.22 -6.76
N ASP A 32 1.73 7.38 -7.52
CA ASP A 32 1.89 6.82 -8.86
C ASP A 32 3.02 5.80 -8.88
N LEU A 33 2.70 4.57 -9.28
CA LEU A 33 3.70 3.55 -9.59
C LEU A 33 4.10 3.68 -11.06
N PHE A 34 5.40 3.78 -11.32
CA PHE A 34 5.95 3.81 -12.67
C PHE A 34 7.39 3.30 -12.69
N VAL A 35 7.84 2.86 -13.87
CA VAL A 35 9.23 2.43 -14.08
C VAL A 35 10.02 3.57 -14.70
N ARG A 36 11.19 3.90 -14.14
CA ARG A 36 12.00 5.06 -14.60
C ARG A 36 12.82 4.78 -15.86
N ALA A 37 13.34 3.56 -15.98
CA ALA A 37 14.24 3.17 -17.07
C ALA A 37 14.02 1.72 -17.48
N LEU A 38 14.20 1.45 -18.78
CA LEU A 38 14.20 0.10 -19.34
C LEU A 38 15.64 -0.36 -19.57
N SER A 39 15.88 -1.67 -19.59
CA SER A 39 17.18 -2.21 -19.98
C SER A 39 17.45 -1.94 -21.47
N GLN A 40 18.72 -1.92 -21.87
CA GLN A 40 19.13 -1.53 -23.23
C GLN A 40 18.41 -2.29 -24.35
N ASN A 41 18.04 -3.56 -24.12
CA ASN A 41 17.39 -4.42 -25.11
C ASN A 41 15.89 -4.62 -24.84
N ARG A 42 15.26 -3.75 -24.03
CA ARG A 42 13.84 -3.81 -23.71
C ARG A 42 13.13 -2.55 -24.20
N ALA A 43 12.27 -2.71 -25.19
CA ALA A 43 11.53 -1.59 -25.78
C ALA A 43 10.26 -1.22 -25.00
N TYR A 44 9.65 -2.17 -24.28
CA TYR A 44 8.40 -1.97 -23.56
C TYR A 44 8.22 -2.93 -22.38
N LEU A 45 7.18 -2.71 -21.59
CA LEU A 45 6.70 -3.58 -20.52
C LEU A 45 5.25 -4.00 -20.80
N VAL A 46 4.82 -5.10 -20.19
CA VAL A 46 3.43 -5.58 -20.25
C VAL A 46 2.86 -5.52 -18.84
N SER A 47 1.68 -4.93 -18.66
CA SER A 47 0.99 -4.86 -17.37
C SER A 47 0.49 -6.25 -16.95
N CYS A 48 0.77 -6.66 -15.71
CA CYS A 48 0.26 -7.90 -15.12
C CYS A 48 0.22 -7.80 -13.58
N GLY A 49 -0.68 -8.56 -12.94
CA GLY A 49 -0.80 -8.64 -11.46
C GLY A 49 -1.84 -7.72 -10.82
N LEU A 50 -2.69 -7.06 -11.61
CA LEU A 50 -3.76 -6.20 -11.12
C LEU A 50 -4.80 -6.98 -10.30
N GLU A 51 -5.15 -8.20 -10.73
CA GLU A 51 -6.08 -9.06 -9.97
C GLU A 51 -5.57 -9.36 -8.55
N ASP A 52 -4.28 -9.67 -8.41
CA ASP A 52 -3.65 -9.97 -7.12
C ASP A 52 -3.67 -8.74 -6.20
N ILE A 53 -3.32 -7.57 -6.74
CA ILE A 53 -3.35 -6.30 -6.00
C ILE A 53 -4.77 -6.00 -5.50
N LEU A 54 -5.77 -6.05 -6.38
CA LEU A 54 -7.16 -5.76 -6.00
C LEU A 54 -7.69 -6.78 -4.99
N THR A 55 -7.30 -8.05 -5.12
CA THR A 55 -7.67 -9.10 -4.16
C THR A 55 -7.04 -8.85 -2.79
N HIS A 56 -5.77 -8.41 -2.76
CA HIS A 56 -5.07 -8.04 -1.54
C HIS A 56 -5.75 -6.85 -0.86
N LEU A 57 -5.95 -5.73 -1.56
CA LEU A 57 -6.55 -4.51 -1.01
C LEU A 57 -7.94 -4.76 -0.40
N LYS A 58 -8.78 -5.56 -1.07
CA LYS A 58 -10.12 -5.93 -0.56
C LYS A 58 -10.06 -6.68 0.77
N LYS A 59 -9.02 -7.50 0.97
CA LYS A 59 -8.85 -8.36 2.16
C LYS A 59 -7.88 -7.78 3.19
N PHE A 60 -7.22 -6.67 2.89
CA PHE A 60 -6.18 -6.06 3.71
C PHE A 60 -6.70 -5.70 5.10
N ARG A 61 -6.23 -6.41 6.13
CA ARG A 61 -6.62 -6.18 7.53
C ARG A 61 -5.52 -6.69 8.45
N PHE A 62 -5.17 -5.91 9.47
CA PHE A 62 -4.33 -6.38 10.57
C PHE A 62 -5.07 -7.43 11.43
N SER A 63 -4.43 -8.57 11.63
CA SER A 63 -4.85 -9.61 12.55
C SER A 63 -4.46 -9.27 13.99
N GLN A 64 -5.07 -9.96 14.95
CA GLN A 64 -4.78 -9.75 16.37
C GLN A 64 -3.33 -10.14 16.72
N ASP A 65 -2.76 -11.14 16.05
CA ASP A 65 -1.39 -11.59 16.28
C ASP A 65 -0.37 -10.58 15.75
N GLU A 66 -0.63 -10.01 14.56
CA GLU A 66 0.19 -8.94 13.98
C GLU A 66 0.18 -7.68 14.87
N LEU A 67 -1.00 -7.26 15.36
CA LEU A 67 -1.11 -6.14 16.30
C LEU A 67 -0.38 -6.41 17.62
N SER A 68 -0.43 -7.65 18.10
CA SER A 68 0.28 -8.07 19.31
C SER A 68 1.79 -8.06 19.11
N TYR A 69 2.26 -8.43 17.93
CA TYR A 69 3.67 -8.31 17.53
C TYR A 69 4.10 -6.84 17.52
N LEU A 70 3.37 -5.94 16.84
CA LEU A 70 3.69 -4.51 16.80
C LEU A 70 3.71 -3.89 18.21
N LYS A 71 2.77 -4.28 19.09
CA LYS A 71 2.75 -3.84 20.49
C LYS A 71 4.04 -4.19 21.24
N LYS A 72 4.61 -5.39 20.99
CA LYS A 72 5.86 -5.82 21.65
C LYS A 72 7.07 -4.99 21.24
N GLN A 73 7.04 -4.37 20.05
CA GLN A 73 8.13 -3.53 19.58
C GLN A 73 8.25 -2.20 20.33
N LYS A 74 7.18 -1.76 21.02
CA LYS A 74 7.15 -0.50 21.79
C LYS A 74 7.47 0.75 20.95
N LEU A 75 7.30 0.66 19.63
CA LEU A 75 7.48 1.77 18.69
C LEU A 75 6.20 2.56 18.43
N PHE A 76 5.04 1.96 18.71
CA PHE A 76 3.73 2.48 18.31
C PHE A 76 2.84 2.78 19.51
N SER A 77 2.03 3.83 19.40
CA SER A 77 1.10 4.22 20.46
C SER A 77 -0.07 3.21 20.56
N PRO A 78 -0.62 2.97 21.76
CA PRO A 78 -1.83 2.15 21.91
C PRO A 78 -3.00 2.63 21.04
N GLU A 79 -3.12 3.94 20.83
CA GLU A 79 -4.14 4.59 20.02
C GLU A 79 -3.96 4.28 18.53
N PHE A 80 -2.73 4.33 18.02
CA PHE A 80 -2.43 3.96 16.64
C PHE A 80 -2.66 2.47 16.40
N LEU A 81 -2.26 1.58 17.32
CA LEU A 81 -2.55 0.14 17.22
C LEU A 81 -4.06 -0.13 17.20
N LYS A 82 -4.86 0.61 17.98
CA LYS A 82 -6.32 0.55 17.94
C LYS A 82 -6.88 1.05 16.61
N TYR A 83 -6.25 2.05 16.00
CA TYR A 83 -6.60 2.52 14.67
C TYR A 83 -6.30 1.47 13.59
N LEU A 84 -5.11 0.87 13.58
CA LEU A 84 -4.71 -0.20 12.65
C LEU A 84 -5.68 -1.40 12.68
N LYS A 85 -6.23 -1.73 13.85
CA LYS A 85 -7.23 -2.81 13.99
C LYS A 85 -8.45 -2.62 13.08
N ASN A 86 -8.89 -1.38 12.87
CA ASN A 86 -10.07 -1.07 12.06
C ASN A 86 -9.71 -0.55 10.66
N LEU A 87 -8.41 -0.44 10.38
CA LEU A 87 -7.93 0.04 9.09
C LEU A 87 -8.36 -0.92 8.00
N HIS A 88 -8.89 -0.34 6.94
CA HIS A 88 -9.20 -1.02 5.71
C HIS A 88 -8.96 -0.08 4.54
N PHE A 89 -8.56 -0.63 3.41
CA PHE A 89 -8.43 0.16 2.21
C PHE A 89 -9.81 0.65 1.75
N SER A 90 -9.93 1.97 1.57
CA SER A 90 -11.15 2.67 1.15
C SER A 90 -10.92 3.61 -0.04
N GLY A 91 -9.70 3.63 -0.57
CA GLY A 91 -9.31 4.50 -1.68
C GLY A 91 -9.73 4.00 -3.05
N ASP A 92 -9.39 4.82 -4.04
CA ASP A 92 -9.59 4.55 -5.45
C ASP A 92 -8.27 4.08 -6.09
N VAL A 93 -8.39 3.14 -7.04
CA VAL A 93 -7.27 2.59 -7.81
C VAL A 93 -7.57 2.75 -9.30
N TRP A 94 -6.67 3.39 -10.04
CA TRP A 94 -6.66 3.42 -11.50
C TRP A 94 -5.44 2.65 -11.98
N ALA A 95 -5.61 1.83 -13.01
CA ALA A 95 -4.51 1.01 -13.53
C ALA A 95 -4.66 0.79 -15.04
N ILE A 96 -3.53 0.56 -15.70
CA ILE A 96 -3.50 0.04 -17.07
C ILE A 96 -4.01 -1.42 -17.05
N PRO A 97 -4.95 -1.81 -17.94
CA PRO A 97 -5.45 -3.19 -18.00
C PRO A 97 -4.35 -4.22 -18.18
N GLU A 98 -4.54 -5.42 -17.63
CA GLU A 98 -3.58 -6.51 -17.81
C GLU A 98 -3.43 -6.91 -19.28
N GLY A 99 -2.20 -7.24 -19.68
CA GLY A 99 -1.84 -7.59 -21.06
C GLY A 99 -1.52 -6.38 -21.94
N GLU A 100 -1.82 -5.16 -21.50
CA GLU A 100 -1.48 -3.94 -22.25
C GLU A 100 -0.01 -3.55 -22.12
N VAL A 101 0.48 -2.89 -23.16
CA VAL A 101 1.86 -2.40 -23.24
C VAL A 101 1.99 -1.02 -22.60
N PHE A 102 3.05 -0.79 -21.83
CA PHE A 102 3.39 0.53 -21.27
C PHE A 102 4.90 0.82 -21.31
N PHE A 103 5.26 2.09 -21.15
CA PHE A 103 6.64 2.57 -21.26
C PHE A 103 7.17 3.16 -19.95
N ALA A 104 8.47 3.50 -19.94
CA ALA A 104 9.07 4.15 -18.79
C ALA A 104 8.53 5.58 -18.61
N ASN A 105 8.44 6.02 -17.36
CA ASN A 105 7.95 7.32 -16.92
C ASN A 105 6.44 7.57 -17.19
N GLU A 106 5.68 6.49 -17.33
CA GLU A 106 4.22 6.50 -17.41
C GLU A 106 3.63 5.78 -16.18
N PRO A 107 2.64 6.37 -15.48
CA PRO A 107 1.97 5.71 -14.38
C PRO A 107 1.25 4.43 -14.85
N VAL A 108 1.63 3.29 -14.27
CA VAL A 108 0.94 2.00 -14.51
C VAL A 108 -0.20 1.79 -13.51
N ILE A 109 -0.03 2.26 -12.28
CA ILE A 109 -1.05 2.25 -11.22
C ILE A 109 -1.02 3.60 -10.53
N ARG A 110 -2.21 4.13 -10.24
CA ARG A 110 -2.44 5.30 -9.39
C ARG A 110 -3.37 4.91 -8.25
N VAL A 111 -2.99 5.29 -7.03
CA VAL A 111 -3.82 5.12 -5.83
C VAL A 111 -4.11 6.47 -5.21
N THR A 112 -5.38 6.75 -4.91
CA THR A 112 -5.79 7.91 -4.10
C THR A 112 -6.57 7.42 -2.89
N ALA A 113 -6.06 7.68 -1.69
CA ALA A 113 -6.66 7.25 -0.43
C ALA A 113 -6.30 8.21 0.71
N PRO A 114 -6.90 8.07 1.91
CA PRO A 114 -6.35 8.66 3.12
C PRO A 114 -4.87 8.28 3.26
N ILE A 115 -4.01 9.23 3.62
CA ILE A 115 -2.55 9.08 3.52
C ILE A 115 -2.00 7.85 4.24
N ILE A 116 -2.58 7.47 5.37
CA ILE A 116 -2.13 6.29 6.12
C ILE A 116 -2.45 5.01 5.36
N GLU A 117 -3.61 4.95 4.69
CA GLU A 117 -3.97 3.81 3.84
C GLU A 117 -3.06 3.73 2.62
N ALA A 118 -2.88 4.85 1.91
CA ALA A 118 -2.03 4.92 0.72
C ALA A 118 -0.57 4.55 1.03
N GLN A 119 -0.05 4.99 2.19
CA GLN A 119 1.33 4.75 2.58
C GLN A 119 1.60 3.29 2.98
N ILE A 120 0.65 2.63 3.63
CA ILE A 120 0.81 1.26 4.14
C ILE A 120 0.65 0.20 3.03
N ILE A 121 0.06 0.56 1.89
CA ILE A 121 -0.16 -0.35 0.76
C ILE A 121 0.85 -0.16 -0.39
N GLU A 122 1.83 0.73 -0.21
CA GLU A 122 2.92 0.98 -1.18
C GLU A 122 3.73 -0.30 -1.47
#